data_AF-A0A066XLE6-F1
#
_entry.id   AF-A0A066XLE6-F1
#
_cell.length_a   1.000
_cell.length_b   1.000
_cell.length_c   1.000
_cell.angle_alpha   90.00
_cell.angle_beta   90.00
_cell.angle_gamma   90.00
#
_symmetry.space_group_name_H-M   'P 1'
#
loop_
_entity.id
_entity.type
_entity.pdbx_description
1 polymer ?
#
loop_
_entity_poly.entity_id
_entity_poly.type
_entity_poly.pdbx_seq_one_letter_code
_entity_poly.pdbx_strand_id
1 'polypeptide(L)' 'MKAPARRLLLLGYTAAVYVAAAPGQGDTRAAIICGDLGVLNIDVSQLPEGVSPSDLRMCAGHPNGRVRILDPQQGVSLVP' A
#
# COMPACT_ATOMS: atom_id res chain seq x y z
N MET A 1 -17.34 -59.60 21.94
CA MET A 1 -16.64 -58.76 20.94
C MET A 1 -17.30 -57.39 20.95
N LYS A 2 -16.64 -56.35 21.47
CA LYS A 2 -17.19 -54.98 21.54
C LYS A 2 -16.06 -54.02 21.18
N ALA A 3 -16.04 -53.56 19.94
CA ALA A 3 -15.08 -52.55 19.49
C ALA A 3 -15.65 -51.15 19.84
N PRO A 4 -14.84 -50.24 20.40
CA PRO A 4 -15.31 -48.92 20.82
C PRO A 4 -15.41 -47.97 19.62
N ALA A 5 -16.63 -47.47 19.39
CA ALA A 5 -17.03 -46.54 18.33
C ALA A 5 -16.47 -45.10 18.49
N ARG A 6 -15.19 -44.91 18.86
CA ARG A 6 -14.71 -43.59 19.29
C ARG A 6 -13.43 -43.05 18.64
N ARG A 7 -12.89 -43.62 17.55
CA ARG A 7 -11.62 -43.09 16.98
C ARG A 7 -11.46 -43.20 15.45
N LEU A 8 -12.52 -43.05 14.68
CA LEU A 8 -12.44 -42.85 13.23
C LEU A 8 -13.50 -41.80 12.91
N LEU A 9 -13.28 -40.64 12.32
CA LEU A 9 -12.19 -40.16 11.49
C LEU A 9 -12.44 -38.63 11.35
N LEU A 10 -11.83 -37.78 12.18
CA LEU A 10 -11.87 -36.33 11.99
C LEU A 10 -10.94 -35.99 10.82
N LEU A 11 -11.45 -36.13 9.60
CA LEU A 11 -10.73 -35.72 8.40
C LEU A 11 -10.88 -34.20 8.26
N GLY A 12 -9.81 -33.50 8.63
CA GLY A 12 -9.71 -32.05 8.58
C GLY A 12 -9.82 -31.51 7.16
N TYR A 13 -10.47 -30.37 7.03
CA TYR A 13 -10.47 -29.58 5.81
C TYR A 13 -10.15 -28.12 6.17
N THR A 14 -8.86 -27.84 6.37
CA THR A 14 -8.37 -26.46 6.43
C THR A 14 -8.01 -26.04 5.01
N ALA A 15 -8.96 -25.46 4.29
CA ALA A 15 -8.66 -24.69 3.10
C ALA A 15 -8.06 -23.34 3.54
N ALA A 16 -6.74 -23.31 3.78
CA ALA A 16 -6.03 -22.05 3.92
C ALA A 16 -5.89 -21.44 2.52
N VAL A 17 -6.82 -20.55 2.17
CA VAL A 17 -6.70 -19.74 0.95
C VAL A 17 -5.63 -18.68 1.22
N TYR A 18 -4.38 -19.00 0.91
CA TYR A 18 -3.33 -18.00 0.82
C TYR A 18 -3.55 -17.21 -0.47
N VAL A 19 -4.21 -16.06 -0.37
CA VAL A 19 -4.13 -15.04 -1.42
C VAL A 19 -2.72 -14.44 -1.32
N ALA A 20 -1.78 -15.01 -2.07
CA ALA A 20 -0.57 -14.29 -2.40
C ALA A 20 -1.00 -13.08 -3.25
N ALA A 21 -0.77 -11.87 -2.74
CA ALA A 21 -0.90 -10.67 -3.54
C ALA A 21 0.09 -10.77 -4.70
N ALA A 22 -0.39 -11.15 -5.88
CA ALA A 22 0.43 -11.16 -7.08
C ALA A 22 0.92 -9.73 -7.34
N PRO A 23 2.22 -9.52 -7.62
CA PRO A 23 2.69 -8.22 -8.09
C PRO A 23 1.92 -7.91 -9.38
N GLY A 24 1.22 -6.77 -9.39
CA GLY A 24 0.36 -6.36 -10.50
C GLY A 24 -1.12 -6.12 -10.15
N GLN A 25 -1.65 -6.66 -9.04
CA GLN A 25 -3.03 -6.31 -8.62
C GLN A 25 -3.12 -4.92 -7.98
N GLY A 26 -2.02 -4.47 -7.34
CA GLY A 26 -1.90 -3.10 -6.83
C GLY A 26 -1.93 -2.06 -7.95
N ASP A 27 -1.31 -2.38 -9.09
CA ASP A 27 -1.11 -1.44 -10.20
C ASP A 27 -2.42 -1.09 -10.90
N THR A 28 -3.31 -2.07 -11.13
CA THR A 28 -4.61 -1.81 -11.76
C THR A 28 -5.52 -0.96 -10.87
N ARG A 29 -5.56 -1.23 -9.56
CA ARG A 29 -6.37 -0.43 -8.63
C ARG A 29 -5.78 0.97 -8.47
N ALA A 30 -4.47 1.08 -8.34
CA ALA A 30 -3.78 2.37 -8.28
C ALA A 30 -4.02 3.18 -9.56
N ALA A 31 -3.99 2.54 -10.73
CA ALA A 31 -4.28 3.20 -12.01
C ALA A 31 -5.69 3.76 -12.07
N ILE A 32 -6.70 3.02 -11.57
CA ILE A 32 -8.08 3.54 -11.48
C ILE A 32 -8.17 4.73 -10.53
N ILE A 33 -7.47 4.70 -9.39
CA ILE A 33 -7.51 5.79 -8.42
C ILE A 33 -6.79 7.04 -8.97
N CYS A 34 -5.67 6.85 -9.67
CA CYS A 34 -4.86 7.96 -10.15
C CYS A 34 -5.35 8.55 -11.47
N GLY A 35 -6.03 7.77 -12.32
CA GLY A 35 -6.52 8.23 -13.62
C GLY A 35 -5.43 8.95 -14.42
N ASP A 36 -5.73 10.17 -14.86
CA ASP A 36 -4.83 11.00 -15.67
C ASP A 36 -3.56 11.46 -14.93
N LEU A 37 -3.52 11.37 -13.59
CA LEU A 37 -2.32 11.70 -12.82
C LEU A 37 -1.22 10.65 -12.97
N GLY A 38 -1.58 9.42 -13.38
CA GLY A 38 -0.68 8.27 -13.42
C GLY A 38 -0.26 7.77 -12.03
N VAL A 39 0.13 6.50 -11.95
CA VAL A 39 0.67 5.89 -10.72
C VAL A 39 2.14 6.29 -10.57
N LEU A 40 2.56 6.62 -9.34
CA LEU A 40 3.96 6.87 -9.03
C LEU A 40 4.75 5.57 -9.16
N ASN A 41 5.74 5.58 -10.04
CA ASN A 41 6.70 4.49 -10.22
C ASN A 41 8.10 5.04 -9.98
N ILE A 42 8.70 4.72 -8.83
CA ILE A 42 10.03 5.16 -8.43
C ILE A 42 10.83 3.96 -7.92
N ASP A 43 12.11 3.93 -8.27
CA ASP A 43 13.03 2.95 -7.71
C ASP A 43 13.31 3.32 -6.24
N VAL A 44 13.03 2.38 -5.33
CA VAL A 44 13.21 2.56 -3.89
C VAL A 44 14.67 2.88 -3.54
N SER A 45 15.63 2.42 -4.34
CA SER A 45 17.05 2.73 -4.15
C SER A 45 17.40 4.21 -4.39
N GLN A 46 16.51 4.97 -5.04
CA GLN A 46 16.66 6.39 -5.29
C GLN A 46 16.02 7.26 -4.20
N LEU A 47 15.39 6.65 -3.19
CA LEU A 47 14.81 7.41 -2.09
C LEU A 47 15.89 7.94 -1.15
N PRO A 48 15.74 9.18 -0.63
CA PRO A 48 16.61 9.70 0.41
C PRO A 48 16.60 8.81 1.65
N GLU A 49 17.69 8.83 2.42
CA GLU A 49 17.76 8.10 3.69
C GLU A 49 16.62 8.52 4.63
N GLY A 50 15.98 7.54 5.25
CA GLY A 50 14.86 7.75 6.18
C GLY A 50 13.50 7.98 5.52
N VAL A 51 13.39 7.97 4.18
CA VAL A 51 12.12 8.05 3.47
C VAL A 51 11.61 6.66 3.13
N SER A 52 10.43 6.30 3.65
CA SER A 52 9.75 5.06 3.29
C SER A 52 8.94 5.25 2.01
N PRO A 53 8.79 4.23 1.15
CA PRO A 53 7.85 4.26 0.03
C PRO A 53 6.41 4.62 0.46
N SER A 54 6.02 4.31 1.70
CA SER A 54 4.71 4.68 2.25
C SER A 54 4.52 6.19 2.46
N ASP A 55 5.61 6.95 2.53
CA ASP A 55 5.58 8.40 2.72
C ASP A 55 5.34 9.14 1.40
N LEU A 56 5.44 8.41 0.28
CA LEU A 56 5.23 8.94 -1.06
C LEU A 56 3.75 8.96 -1.41
N ARG A 57 3.37 9.91 -2.26
CA ARG A 57 2.04 9.93 -2.84
C ARG A 57 1.91 8.80 -3.85
N MET A 58 0.75 8.15 -3.87
CA MET A 58 0.48 7.06 -4.80
C MET A 58 0.44 7.52 -6.27
N CYS A 59 -0.03 8.76 -6.54
CA CYS A 59 -0.17 9.28 -7.90
C CYS A 59 0.97 10.24 -8.25
N ALA A 60 1.45 10.19 -9.50
CA ALA A 60 2.62 10.95 -9.94
C ALA A 60 2.30 12.44 -10.15
N GLY A 61 1.20 12.75 -10.82
CA GLY A 61 0.88 14.10 -11.31
C GLY A 61 0.23 15.06 -10.31
N HIS A 62 0.44 14.91 -9.00
CA HIS A 62 -0.19 15.85 -8.06
C HIS A 62 0.32 17.28 -8.27
N PRO A 63 -0.56 18.29 -8.33
CA PRO A 63 -0.13 19.67 -8.47
C PRO A 63 0.72 20.10 -7.27
N ASN A 64 1.73 20.94 -7.51
CA ASN A 64 2.72 21.46 -6.54
C ASN A 64 2.12 22.37 -5.44
N GLY A 65 0.80 22.30 -5.22
CA GLY A 65 0.08 23.15 -4.29
C GLY A 65 0.08 24.62 -4.73
N ARG A 66 -0.31 25.48 -3.79
CA ARG A 66 -0.28 26.93 -3.95
C ARG A 66 1.10 27.43 -3.57
N VAL A 67 1.60 28.49 -4.22
CA VAL A 67 2.77 29.22 -3.72
C VAL A 67 2.41 29.78 -2.35
N ARG A 68 3.17 29.41 -1.33
CA ARG A 68 3.01 29.89 0.05
C ARG A 68 4.30 30.54 0.49
N ILE A 69 4.19 31.69 1.14
CA ILE A 69 5.29 32.24 1.94
C ILE A 69 5.33 31.39 3.21
N LEU A 70 6.47 30.78 3.51
CA LEU A 70 6.63 29.96 4.71
C LEU A 70 7.41 30.75 5.76
N ASP A 71 7.09 30.54 7.04
CA ASP A 71 7.88 31.02 8.15
C ASP A 71 9.24 30.30 8.12
N PRO A 72 10.37 31.03 8.03
CA PRO A 72 11.70 30.42 7.97
C PRO A 72 12.05 29.56 9.20
N GLN A 73 11.46 29.84 10.36
CA GLN A 73 11.73 29.13 11.61
C GLN A 73 10.73 28.01 11.89
N GLN A 74 9.47 28.18 11.50
CA GLN A 74 8.41 27.24 11.85
C GLN A 74 7.91 26.39 10.66
N GLY A 75 8.26 26.75 9.42
CA GLY A 75 7.82 26.04 8.21
C GLY A 75 6.31 26.13 7.96
N VAL A 76 5.59 26.92 8.75
CA VAL A 76 4.15 27.14 8.61
C VAL A 76 3.87 28.15 7.50
N SER A 77 2.72 28.02 6.84
CA SER A 77 2.28 28.99 5.85
C SER A 77 2.01 30.33 6.52
N LEU A 78 2.79 31.34 6.15
CA LEU A 78 2.48 32.75 6.37
C LEU A 78 1.42 33.13 5.34
N VAL A 79 0.15 32.97 5.72
CA VAL A 79 -0.96 33.62 5.01
C VAL A 79 -0.85 35.13 5.30
N PRO A 80 -1.32 36.04 4.41
CA PRO A 80 -1.73 37.37 4.89
C PRO A 80 -2.82 37.29 5.97
#